data_AF-A0A2H0VKE9-F1
#
_entry.id   AF-A0A2H0VKE9-F1
#
_cell.length_a   1.000
_cell.length_b   1.000
_cell.length_c   1.000
_cell.angle_alpha   90.00
_cell.angle_beta   90.00
_cell.angle_gamma   90.00
#
_symmetry.space_group_name_H-M   'P 1'
#
loop_
_entity.id
_entity.type
_entity.pdbx_description
1 polymer ?
#
loop_
_entity_poly.entity_id
_entity_poly.type
_entity_poly.pdbx_seq_one_letter_code
_entity_poly.pdbx_strand_id
1 'polypeptide(L)'
;MKNILFKSSLFLMILVFSSVNIAYGLSPEQKRVMDSGILYFDVNKNSCETGLGSAPGTGPCMEALLPNILDGDGLATAIDTYIHQTVPGSPLENLGNEFVKSGVQYGINPMYVVALAQKESSLGTKGIATNGGHNSFGRKAGSGQPSLGGFYDWPSWKDSVSTAHDDNQFAFLKRVYIDEGFNTIAKIREKYCPNS
;
A
#
# COMPACT_ATOMS: atom_id res chain seq x y z
N MET A 1 55.04 -36.78 -44.18
CA MET A 1 53.70 -36.15 -44.25
C MET A 1 52.88 -36.66 -43.08
N LYS A 2 52.57 -35.79 -42.10
CA LYS A 2 51.83 -36.11 -40.88
C LYS A 2 50.36 -35.73 -41.09
N ASN A 3 49.44 -36.68 -41.04
CA ASN A 3 48.00 -36.39 -41.01
C ASN A 3 47.46 -36.61 -39.60
N ILE A 4 47.10 -35.50 -38.97
CA ILE A 4 46.49 -35.39 -37.64
C ILE A 4 44.99 -35.61 -37.81
N LEU A 5 44.45 -36.67 -37.20
CA LEU A 5 43.01 -36.93 -37.07
C LEU A 5 42.44 -36.05 -35.95
N PHE A 6 41.75 -34.96 -36.32
CA PHE A 6 40.97 -34.15 -35.38
C PHE A 6 39.60 -34.81 -35.15
N LYS A 7 39.33 -35.16 -33.89
CA LYS A 7 38.01 -35.58 -33.40
C LYS A 7 37.08 -34.37 -33.41
N SER A 8 35.94 -34.44 -34.11
CA SER A 8 34.86 -33.47 -33.96
C SER A 8 33.74 -34.11 -33.17
N SER A 9 33.66 -33.80 -31.87
CA SER A 9 32.54 -34.18 -31.01
C SER A 9 31.38 -33.22 -31.25
N LEU A 10 30.22 -33.80 -31.53
CA LEU A 10 28.93 -33.15 -31.66
C LEU A 10 28.55 -32.52 -30.30
N PHE A 11 28.54 -31.20 -30.21
CA PHE A 11 28.13 -30.47 -29.01
C PHE A 11 26.60 -30.34 -29.01
N LEU A 12 25.92 -31.26 -28.31
CA LEU A 12 24.49 -31.16 -28.06
C LEU A 12 24.26 -30.11 -26.96
N MET A 13 23.88 -28.90 -27.37
CA MET A 13 23.51 -27.83 -26.45
C MET A 13 22.11 -28.10 -25.90
N ILE A 14 22.03 -28.79 -24.76
CA ILE A 14 20.79 -28.93 -23.99
C ILE A 14 20.50 -27.57 -23.36
N LEU A 15 19.50 -26.88 -23.89
CA LEU A 15 18.85 -25.73 -23.24
C LEU A 15 18.19 -26.23 -21.96
N VAL A 16 18.90 -26.10 -20.84
CA VAL A 16 18.29 -26.24 -19.52
C VAL A 16 17.44 -24.99 -19.30
N PHE A 17 16.16 -25.09 -19.58
CA PHE A 17 15.19 -24.19 -18.97
C PHE A 17 15.18 -24.52 -17.48
N SER A 18 15.98 -23.79 -16.70
CA SER A 18 15.73 -23.68 -15.27
C SER A 18 14.39 -22.98 -15.13
N SER A 19 13.33 -23.77 -14.96
CA SER A 19 12.07 -23.29 -14.40
C SER A 19 12.42 -22.65 -13.06
N VAL A 20 12.47 -21.32 -13.03
CA VAL A 20 12.55 -20.56 -11.81
C VAL A 20 11.24 -20.86 -11.10
N ASN A 21 11.26 -21.79 -10.16
CA ASN A 21 10.18 -21.94 -9.20
C ASN A 21 10.27 -20.71 -8.30
N ILE A 22 9.65 -19.61 -8.74
CA ILE A 22 9.35 -18.49 -7.85
C ILE A 22 8.30 -19.06 -6.91
N ALA A 23 8.71 -19.44 -5.71
CA ALA A 23 7.78 -19.69 -4.63
C ALA A 23 7.06 -18.37 -4.36
N TYR A 24 5.85 -18.22 -4.92
CA TYR A 24 4.96 -17.10 -4.67
C TYR A 24 4.41 -17.22 -3.24
N GLY A 25 5.25 -16.89 -2.26
CA GLY A 25 4.87 -16.76 -0.87
C GLY A 25 4.52 -15.31 -0.55
N LEU A 26 3.48 -15.12 0.26
CA LEU A 26 3.21 -13.86 0.97
C LEU A 26 4.50 -13.28 1.55
N SER A 27 4.68 -11.96 1.48
CA SER A 27 5.80 -11.29 2.13
C SER A 27 5.76 -11.56 3.64
N PRO A 28 6.89 -11.50 4.36
CA PRO A 28 6.90 -11.66 5.82
C PRO A 28 5.91 -10.74 6.53
N GLU A 29 5.67 -9.55 5.98
CA GLU A 29 4.73 -8.58 6.52
C GLU A 29 3.28 -8.97 6.28
N GLN A 30 2.97 -9.48 5.08
CA GLN A 30 1.65 -10.00 4.74
C GLN A 30 1.33 -11.26 5.55
N LYS A 31 2.32 -12.11 5.81
CA LYS A 31 2.17 -13.26 6.71
C LYS A 31 1.90 -12.81 8.14
N ARG A 32 2.67 -11.84 8.66
CA ARG A 32 2.45 -11.29 10.01
C ARG A 32 1.04 -10.70 10.19
N VAL A 33 0.51 -10.03 9.17
CA VAL A 33 -0.84 -9.46 9.19
C VAL A 33 -1.94 -10.53 9.04
N MET A 34 -1.67 -11.65 8.37
CA MET A 34 -2.61 -12.78 8.31
C MET A 34 -2.56 -13.66 9.58
N ASP A 35 -1.37 -13.89 10.13
CA ASP A 35 -1.12 -14.72 11.30
C ASP A 35 -1.67 -14.10 12.61
N SER A 36 -1.98 -12.80 12.60
CA SER A 36 -2.68 -12.11 13.70
C SER A 36 -4.20 -12.31 13.68
N GLY A 37 -4.76 -13.07 12.72
CA GLY A 37 -6.18 -13.40 12.67
C GLY A 37 -7.07 -12.35 11.97
N ILE A 38 -6.46 -11.39 11.27
CA ILE A 38 -7.18 -10.29 10.62
C ILE A 38 -7.66 -10.74 9.22
N LEU A 39 -8.97 -10.87 9.03
CA LEU A 39 -9.54 -11.26 7.74
C LEU A 39 -9.78 -10.03 6.85
N TYR A 40 -8.74 -9.62 6.10
CA TYR A 40 -8.82 -8.60 5.04
C TYR A 40 -9.60 -9.06 3.80
N PHE A 41 -9.83 -10.36 3.64
CA PHE A 41 -10.50 -10.98 2.49
C PHE A 41 -11.01 -12.38 2.85
N ASP A 42 -11.98 -12.87 2.07
CA ASP A 42 -12.49 -14.23 2.20
C ASP A 42 -11.49 -15.23 1.61
N VAL A 43 -10.69 -15.86 2.48
CA VAL A 43 -9.71 -16.90 2.10
C VAL A 43 -10.36 -18.12 1.44
N ASN A 44 -11.68 -18.30 1.57
CA ASN A 44 -12.43 -19.42 0.98
C ASN A 44 -13.04 -19.08 -0.39
N LYS A 45 -13.06 -17.81 -0.82
CA LYS A 45 -13.64 -17.38 -2.11
C LYS A 45 -12.63 -17.16 -3.23
N ASN A 46 -11.36 -17.40 -2.97
CA ASN A 46 -10.33 -17.47 -3.97
C ASN A 46 -10.11 -16.27 -4.93
N SER A 47 -10.59 -15.05 -4.66
CA SER A 47 -10.39 -13.95 -5.62
C SER A 47 -10.44 -12.54 -5.00
N CYS A 48 -9.37 -11.78 -5.25
CA CYS A 48 -9.46 -10.34 -5.41
C CYS A 48 -10.26 -10.10 -6.70
N GLU A 49 -11.59 -10.05 -6.63
CA GLU A 49 -12.40 -9.73 -7.80
C GLU A 49 -12.39 -8.22 -8.06
N THR A 50 -11.44 -7.78 -8.88
CA THR A 50 -11.86 -7.04 -10.06
C THR A 50 -11.53 -7.95 -11.23
N GLY A 51 -12.54 -8.39 -11.98
CA GLY A 51 -12.43 -9.18 -13.22
C GLY A 51 -11.07 -9.80 -13.59
N LEU A 52 -11.10 -11.12 -13.77
CA LEU A 52 -10.16 -11.98 -14.51
C LEU A 52 -9.02 -12.61 -13.68
N GLY A 53 -9.34 -13.75 -13.05
CA GLY A 53 -8.58 -14.98 -13.29
C GLY A 53 -7.33 -15.23 -12.45
N SER A 54 -7.27 -14.78 -11.21
CA SER A 54 -6.13 -15.06 -10.32
C SER A 54 -6.58 -15.67 -8.99
N ALA A 55 -5.89 -16.74 -8.59
CA ALA A 55 -6.04 -17.40 -7.31
C ALA A 55 -5.70 -16.43 -6.14
N PRO A 56 -6.07 -16.74 -4.88
CA PRO A 56 -5.64 -15.98 -3.71
C PRO A 56 -4.15 -15.84 -3.70
N GLY A 57 -3.71 -14.62 -3.46
CA GLY A 57 -2.29 -14.33 -3.42
C GLY A 57 -1.62 -14.28 -4.79
N THR A 58 -2.36 -14.29 -5.91
CA THR A 58 -1.76 -14.09 -7.24
C THR A 58 -2.20 -12.80 -7.97
N GLY A 59 -2.88 -11.86 -7.28
CA GLY A 59 -3.05 -10.45 -7.68
C GLY A 59 -2.55 -9.50 -6.58
N PRO A 60 -2.16 -8.24 -6.87
CA PRO A 60 -1.46 -7.40 -5.90
C PRO A 60 -2.39 -7.00 -4.76
N CYS A 61 -2.34 -7.71 -3.62
CA CYS A 61 -3.15 -7.45 -2.42
C CYS A 61 -2.88 -6.08 -1.74
N MET A 62 -2.24 -5.15 -2.45
CA MET A 62 -1.94 -3.77 -2.11
C MET A 62 -2.42 -2.90 -3.28
N GLU A 63 -3.72 -2.90 -3.57
CA GLU A 63 -4.29 -1.93 -4.49
C GLU A 63 -4.70 -0.67 -3.73
N ALA A 64 -4.79 0.46 -4.44
CA ALA A 64 -5.30 1.70 -3.85
C ALA A 64 -6.81 1.61 -3.58
N LEU A 65 -7.52 0.72 -4.27
CA LEU A 65 -8.95 0.52 -4.13
C LEU A 65 -9.30 -0.35 -2.92
N LEU A 66 -10.44 -0.06 -2.32
CA LEU A 66 -10.97 -0.76 -1.16
C LEU A 66 -11.17 -2.26 -1.43
N PRO A 67 -10.53 -3.16 -0.67
CA PRO A 67 -10.85 -4.58 -0.70
C PRO A 67 -12.17 -4.87 0.04
N ASN A 68 -12.73 -6.08 -0.13
CA ASN A 68 -13.87 -6.51 0.66
C ASN A 68 -13.49 -6.72 2.13
N ILE A 69 -13.94 -5.85 3.03
CA ILE A 69 -13.68 -5.92 4.46
C ILE A 69 -14.69 -6.86 5.13
N LEU A 70 -14.22 -7.99 5.67
CA LEU A 70 -15.07 -8.95 6.37
C LEU A 70 -15.25 -8.63 7.85
N ASP A 71 -14.21 -8.09 8.47
CA ASP A 71 -14.20 -7.70 9.88
C ASP A 71 -13.55 -6.31 10.01
N GLY A 72 -14.40 -5.28 10.07
CA GLY A 72 -13.95 -3.89 10.17
C GLY A 72 -13.30 -3.56 11.51
N ASP A 73 -13.77 -4.15 12.60
CA ASP A 73 -13.24 -3.89 13.95
C ASP A 73 -11.92 -4.62 14.17
N GLY A 74 -11.82 -5.85 13.68
CA GLY A 74 -10.55 -6.60 13.63
C GLY A 74 -9.52 -5.88 12.76
N LEU A 75 -9.94 -5.32 11.62
CA LEU A 75 -9.10 -4.50 10.77
C LEU A 75 -8.64 -3.19 11.44
N ALA A 76 -9.52 -2.50 12.16
CA ALA A 76 -9.12 -1.31 12.89
C ALA A 76 -8.06 -1.64 13.96
N THR A 77 -8.33 -2.68 14.75
CA THR A 77 -7.42 -3.19 15.80
C THR A 77 -6.06 -3.59 15.22
N ALA A 78 -6.06 -4.20 14.03
CA ALA A 78 -4.86 -4.54 13.28
C ALA A 78 -4.00 -3.34 12.93
N ILE A 79 -4.64 -2.30 12.38
CA ILE A 79 -3.95 -1.07 11.96
C ILE A 79 -3.29 -0.44 13.18
N ASP A 80 -4.02 -0.34 14.29
CA ASP A 80 -3.48 0.21 15.55
C ASP A 80 -2.31 -0.62 16.07
N THR A 81 -2.42 -1.95 16.04
CA THR A 81 -1.35 -2.86 16.46
C THR A 81 -0.11 -2.71 15.56
N TYR A 82 -0.30 -2.65 14.24
CA TYR A 82 0.78 -2.48 13.28
C TYR A 82 1.50 -1.14 13.49
N ILE A 83 0.74 -0.04 13.63
CA ILE A 83 1.30 1.29 13.86
C ILE A 83 2.13 1.28 15.14
N HIS A 84 1.57 0.77 16.24
CA HIS A 84 2.25 0.70 17.54
C HIS A 84 3.54 -0.15 17.48
N GLN A 85 3.51 -1.32 16.85
CA GLN A 85 4.67 -2.20 16.74
C GLN A 85 5.76 -1.65 15.82
N THR A 86 5.38 -0.93 14.76
CA THR A 86 6.31 -0.41 13.77
C THR A 86 6.97 0.89 14.23
N VAL A 87 6.17 1.80 14.81
CA VAL A 87 6.62 3.09 15.32
C VAL A 87 5.88 3.40 16.63
N PRO A 88 6.39 2.90 17.77
CA PRO A 88 5.82 3.19 19.07
C PRO A 88 5.74 4.70 19.34
N GLY A 89 4.59 5.18 19.80
CA GLY A 89 4.34 6.60 20.05
C GLY A 89 4.04 7.40 18.77
N SER A 90 3.73 6.71 17.66
CA SER A 90 3.21 7.36 16.47
C SER A 90 1.94 8.16 16.83
N PRO A 91 1.78 9.38 16.30
CA PRO A 91 0.55 10.14 16.49
C PRO A 91 -0.67 9.55 15.79
N LEU A 92 -0.48 8.50 14.98
CA LEU A 92 -1.54 7.77 14.30
C LEU A 92 -2.04 6.54 15.08
N GLU A 93 -1.46 6.26 16.26
CA GLU A 93 -1.95 5.20 17.15
C GLU A 93 -3.41 5.45 17.57
N ASN A 94 -4.18 4.37 17.70
CA ASN A 94 -5.60 4.37 18.10
C ASN A 94 -6.54 5.07 17.10
N LEU A 95 -6.10 5.28 15.85
CA LEU A 95 -6.90 5.84 14.77
C LEU A 95 -7.37 4.78 13.76
N GLY A 96 -7.12 3.49 13.99
CA GLY A 96 -7.48 2.40 13.07
C GLY A 96 -8.94 2.44 12.62
N ASN A 97 -9.86 2.77 13.53
CA ASN A 97 -11.28 2.95 13.21
C ASN A 97 -11.53 4.07 12.17
N GLU A 98 -10.77 5.15 12.24
CA GLU A 98 -10.88 6.27 11.29
C GLU A 98 -10.33 5.88 9.91
N PHE A 99 -9.22 5.13 9.87
CA PHE A 99 -8.69 4.57 8.62
C PHE A 99 -9.71 3.65 7.93
N VAL A 100 -10.35 2.75 8.69
CA VAL A 100 -11.35 1.83 8.13
C VAL A 100 -12.58 2.58 7.63
N LYS A 101 -13.15 3.48 8.44
CA LYS A 101 -14.32 4.28 8.04
C LYS A 101 -14.07 5.10 6.79
N SER A 102 -12.93 5.80 6.72
CA SER A 102 -12.58 6.58 5.54
C SER A 102 -12.27 5.69 4.34
N GLY A 103 -11.61 4.56 4.52
CA GLY A 103 -11.39 3.61 3.43
C GLY A 103 -12.71 3.15 2.81
N VAL A 104 -13.68 2.78 3.65
CA VAL A 104 -15.04 2.40 3.22
C VAL A 104 -15.73 3.56 2.50
N GLN A 105 -15.75 4.76 3.08
CA GLN A 105 -16.44 5.92 2.52
C GLN A 105 -15.88 6.33 1.15
N TYR A 106 -14.57 6.29 0.97
CA TYR A 106 -13.91 6.79 -0.24
C TYR A 106 -13.53 5.69 -1.24
N GLY A 107 -13.82 4.42 -0.93
CA GLY A 107 -13.47 3.30 -1.80
C GLY A 107 -11.96 3.09 -1.92
N ILE A 108 -11.21 3.39 -0.86
CA ILE A 108 -9.75 3.31 -0.82
C ILE A 108 -9.31 2.29 0.23
N ASN A 109 -8.27 1.53 -0.08
CA ASN A 109 -7.68 0.57 0.86
C ASN A 109 -7.09 1.31 2.09
N PRO A 110 -7.58 1.06 3.33
CA PRO A 110 -7.02 1.65 4.54
C PRO A 110 -5.50 1.43 4.68
N MET A 111 -5.02 0.23 4.33
CA MET A 111 -3.60 -0.12 4.44
C MET A 111 -2.72 0.56 3.41
N TYR A 112 -3.28 0.95 2.26
CA TYR A 112 -2.56 1.78 1.31
C TYR A 112 -2.21 3.14 1.94
N VAL A 113 -3.16 3.74 2.67
CA VAL A 113 -2.94 5.04 3.34
C VAL A 113 -1.98 4.91 4.53
N VAL A 114 -2.05 3.81 5.30
CA VAL A 114 -1.07 3.49 6.35
C VAL A 114 0.34 3.33 5.76
N ALA A 115 0.47 2.60 4.64
CA ALA A 115 1.74 2.41 3.95
C ALA A 115 2.31 3.73 3.40
N LEU A 116 1.45 4.62 2.90
CA LEU A 116 1.84 5.97 2.48
C LEU A 116 2.39 6.77 3.67
N ALA A 117 1.70 6.77 4.81
CA ALA A 117 2.18 7.44 6.02
C ALA A 117 3.52 6.89 6.53
N GLN A 118 3.70 5.56 6.50
CA GLN A 118 4.96 4.91 6.84
C GLN A 118 6.09 5.36 5.91
N LYS A 119 5.84 5.40 4.60
CA LYS A 119 6.85 5.75 3.60
C LYS A 119 7.26 7.22 3.68
N GLU A 120 6.30 8.12 3.85
CA GLU A 120 6.51 9.57 3.75
C GLU A 120 7.06 10.19 5.04
N SER A 121 6.70 9.63 6.20
CA SER A 121 7.02 10.25 7.49
C SER A 121 7.33 9.28 8.62
N SER A 122 7.49 7.99 8.34
CA SER A 122 7.61 6.96 9.39
C SER A 122 6.43 7.05 10.37
N LEU A 123 5.21 7.04 9.82
CA LEU A 123 3.94 7.15 10.56
C LEU A 123 3.88 8.43 11.42
N GLY A 124 4.23 9.57 10.83
CA GLY A 124 4.08 10.88 11.47
C GLY A 124 5.24 11.32 12.38
N THR A 125 6.32 10.55 12.49
CA THR A 125 7.43 10.83 13.42
C THR A 125 8.67 11.43 12.77
N LYS A 126 8.70 11.58 11.44
CA LYS A 126 9.84 12.12 10.68
C LYS A 126 9.39 13.09 9.59
N GLY A 127 10.33 13.91 9.13
CA GLY A 127 10.13 14.80 7.98
C GLY A 127 9.15 15.92 8.29
N ILE A 128 8.34 16.32 7.32
CA ILE A 128 7.41 17.45 7.48
C ILE A 128 6.35 17.23 8.57
N ALA A 129 6.03 15.96 8.85
CA ALA A 129 5.08 15.56 9.88
C ALA A 129 5.42 16.11 11.27
N THR A 130 6.71 16.31 11.58
CA THR A 130 7.16 16.81 12.89
C THR A 130 7.02 18.31 13.06
N ASN A 131 6.62 19.04 12.02
CA ASN A 131 6.51 20.50 12.06
C ASN A 131 5.16 21.01 12.58
N GLY A 132 4.25 20.10 12.96
CA GLY A 132 2.96 20.44 13.59
C GLY A 132 1.77 20.47 12.64
N GLY A 133 1.96 20.26 11.33
CA GLY A 133 0.88 20.32 10.33
C GLY A 133 -0.03 19.07 10.27
N HIS A 134 0.15 18.12 11.19
CA HIS A 134 -0.58 16.85 11.25
C HIS A 134 -0.60 16.06 9.94
N ASN A 135 0.49 16.14 9.17
CA ASN A 135 0.57 15.63 7.80
C ASN A 135 1.63 14.53 7.68
N SER A 136 1.19 13.27 7.84
CA SER A 136 2.05 12.09 7.68
C SER A 136 2.28 11.69 6.22
N PHE A 137 1.65 12.35 5.26
CA PHE A 137 1.52 11.88 3.87
C PHE A 137 2.32 12.70 2.85
N GLY A 138 3.00 13.76 3.29
CA GLY A 138 3.73 14.66 2.39
C GLY A 138 2.81 15.47 1.46
N ARG A 139 1.50 15.51 1.72
CA ARG A 139 0.52 16.19 0.86
C ARG A 139 0.82 17.69 0.78
N LYS A 140 1.00 18.21 -0.43
CA LYS A 140 1.13 19.65 -0.68
C LYS A 140 -0.21 20.37 -0.52
N ALA A 141 -0.17 21.60 0.00
CA ALA A 141 -1.34 22.46 0.03
C ALA A 141 -1.55 23.09 -1.36
N GLY A 142 -2.78 23.03 -1.86
CA GLY A 142 -3.21 23.83 -3.01
C GLY A 142 -3.48 25.29 -2.64
N SER A 143 -3.78 26.10 -3.65
CA SER A 143 -4.15 27.52 -3.44
C SER A 143 -5.37 27.64 -2.52
N GLY A 144 -5.28 28.48 -1.49
CA GLY A 144 -6.35 28.72 -0.53
C GLY A 144 -6.59 27.61 0.49
N GLN A 145 -5.82 26.50 0.44
CA GLN A 145 -5.91 25.45 1.44
C GLN A 145 -5.11 25.79 2.71
N PRO A 146 -5.52 25.30 3.89
CA PRO A 146 -4.70 25.37 5.09
C PRO A 146 -3.29 24.83 4.81
N SER A 147 -2.26 25.60 5.18
CA SER A 147 -0.89 25.21 4.89
C SER A 147 0.08 25.60 5.99
N LEU A 148 1.04 24.71 6.22
CA LEU A 148 2.21 24.94 7.03
C LEU A 148 3.45 24.57 6.21
N GLY A 149 4.30 25.56 5.89
CA GLY A 149 5.49 25.34 5.07
C GLY A 149 5.19 24.84 3.65
N GLY A 150 4.02 25.16 3.09
CA GLY A 150 3.58 24.72 1.76
C GLY A 150 3.04 23.29 1.69
N PHE A 151 2.88 22.63 2.85
CA PHE A 151 2.20 21.34 2.97
C PHE A 151 0.83 21.55 3.59
N TYR A 152 -0.11 20.66 3.27
CA TYR A 152 -1.46 20.71 3.83
C TYR A 152 -1.39 20.59 5.35
N ASP A 153 -2.16 21.42 6.04
CA ASP A 153 -2.22 21.49 7.50
C ASP A 153 -3.61 21.06 7.97
N TRP A 154 -3.70 19.98 8.75
CA TRP A 154 -4.95 19.56 9.37
C TRP A 154 -5.04 20.06 10.81
N PRO A 155 -6.25 20.32 11.35
CA PRO A 155 -6.39 20.74 12.74
C PRO A 155 -5.90 19.70 13.76
N SER A 156 -5.95 18.42 13.41
CA SER A 156 -5.44 17.32 14.24
C SER A 156 -5.01 16.11 13.41
N TRP A 157 -4.25 15.21 14.02
CA TRP A 157 -3.93 13.90 13.42
C TRP A 157 -5.17 13.09 13.06
N LYS A 158 -6.22 13.18 13.89
CA LYS A 158 -7.50 12.53 13.60
C LYS A 158 -8.14 13.10 12.35
N ASP A 159 -8.15 14.42 12.17
CA ASP A 159 -8.74 15.08 10.99
C ASP A 159 -8.02 14.73 9.70
N SER A 160 -6.74 14.36 9.78
CA SER A 160 -5.97 13.92 8.60
C SER A 160 -6.51 12.63 7.97
N VAL A 161 -7.25 11.81 8.73
CA VAL A 161 -7.76 10.50 8.29
C VAL A 161 -9.25 10.28 8.54
N SER A 162 -9.92 11.08 9.36
CA SER A 162 -11.32 10.88 9.76
C SER A 162 -12.30 11.40 8.72
N THR A 163 -13.40 10.68 8.53
CA THR A 163 -14.52 11.09 7.67
C THR A 163 -15.22 12.37 8.14
N ALA A 164 -14.97 12.81 9.38
CA ALA A 164 -15.48 14.07 9.91
C ALA A 164 -14.84 15.30 9.25
N HIS A 165 -13.74 15.14 8.51
CA HIS A 165 -13.05 16.20 7.80
C HIS A 165 -13.14 15.99 6.27
N ASP A 166 -13.85 16.88 5.58
CA ASP A 166 -14.22 16.74 4.16
C ASP A 166 -13.03 16.59 3.20
N ASP A 167 -11.86 17.09 3.60
CA ASP A 167 -10.63 17.06 2.81
C ASP A 167 -9.50 16.28 3.51
N ASN A 168 -9.84 15.20 4.22
CA ASN A 168 -8.87 14.25 4.75
C ASN A 168 -8.04 13.58 3.64
N GLN A 169 -7.04 12.77 4.01
CA GLN A 169 -6.15 12.14 3.03
C GLN A 169 -6.87 11.19 2.06
N PHE A 170 -7.90 10.48 2.50
CA PHE A 170 -8.67 9.58 1.65
C PHE A 170 -9.49 10.34 0.61
N ALA A 171 -10.16 11.41 1.01
CA ALA A 171 -10.89 12.30 0.12
C ALA A 171 -9.98 12.90 -0.97
N PHE A 172 -8.77 13.32 -0.58
CA PHE A 172 -7.76 13.81 -1.51
C PHE A 172 -7.32 12.73 -2.51
N LEU A 173 -6.96 11.53 -2.02
CA LEU A 173 -6.53 10.43 -2.87
C LEU A 173 -7.63 10.02 -3.87
N LYS A 174 -8.89 9.99 -3.43
CA LYS A 174 -10.03 9.72 -4.30
C LYS A 174 -10.12 10.76 -5.41
N ARG A 175 -10.21 12.03 -5.03
CA ARG A 175 -10.43 13.15 -5.97
C ARG A 175 -9.29 13.33 -6.96
N VAL A 176 -8.04 13.19 -6.51
CA VAL A 176 -6.86 13.53 -7.32
C VAL A 176 -6.30 12.33 -8.09
N TYR A 177 -6.51 11.11 -7.62
CA TYR A 177 -5.95 9.93 -8.28
C TYR A 177 -7.03 9.01 -8.80
N ILE A 178 -7.91 8.53 -7.92
CA ILE A 178 -8.84 7.46 -8.27
C ILE A 178 -9.88 7.94 -9.31
N ASP A 179 -10.49 9.11 -9.08
CA ASP A 179 -11.51 9.69 -9.96
C ASP A 179 -10.92 10.14 -11.31
N GLU A 180 -9.60 10.35 -11.36
CA GLU A 180 -8.85 10.61 -12.60
C GLU A 180 -8.35 9.34 -13.29
N GLY A 181 -8.71 8.15 -12.80
CA GLY A 181 -8.38 6.86 -13.42
C GLY A 181 -7.03 6.25 -12.99
N PHE A 182 -6.33 6.88 -12.05
CA PHE A 182 -5.11 6.35 -11.42
C PHE A 182 -5.45 5.39 -10.29
N ASN A 183 -6.10 4.27 -10.63
CA ASN A 183 -6.68 3.33 -9.69
C ASN A 183 -5.75 2.17 -9.24
N THR A 184 -4.49 2.16 -9.70
CA THR A 184 -3.48 1.20 -9.26
C THR A 184 -2.28 1.93 -8.66
N ILE A 185 -1.52 1.29 -7.77
CA ILE A 185 -0.29 1.88 -7.21
C ILE A 185 0.68 2.31 -8.33
N ALA A 186 0.78 1.52 -9.41
CA ALA A 186 1.65 1.85 -10.54
C ALA A 186 1.24 3.16 -11.22
N LYS A 187 -0.06 3.34 -11.49
CA LYS A 187 -0.61 4.57 -12.08
C LYS A 187 -0.48 5.76 -11.11
N ILE A 188 -0.75 5.55 -9.82
CA ILE A 188 -0.56 6.61 -8.82
C ILE A 188 0.90 7.08 -8.80
N ARG A 189 1.86 6.15 -8.86
CA ARG A 189 3.29 6.46 -8.94
C ARG A 189 3.63 7.28 -10.18
N GLU A 190 3.09 6.95 -11.35
CA GLU A 190 3.31 7.73 -12.58
C GLU A 190 2.91 9.19 -12.42
N LYS A 191 1.79 9.47 -11.74
CA LYS A 191 1.36 10.86 -11.46
C LYS A 191 2.13 11.50 -10.30
N TYR A 192 2.36 10.77 -9.23
CA TYR A 192 2.97 11.27 -7.99
C TYR A 192 4.48 11.50 -8.14
N CYS A 193 5.18 10.63 -8.86
CA CYS A 193 6.61 10.73 -9.09
C CYS A 193 7.02 10.10 -10.44
N PRO A 194 6.79 10.80 -11.57
CA PRO A 194 7.02 10.26 -12.92
C PRO A 194 8.48 9.89 -13.23
N ASN A 195 9.45 10.34 -12.43
CA ASN A 195 10.89 10.19 -12.69
C ASN A 195 11.65 9.36 -11.62
N SER A 196 10.95 8.58 -10.79
CA SER A 196 11.57 7.72 -9.75
C SER A 196 11.70 6.26 -10.14
#